data_AF-A0A662BFU4-F1
#
_entry.id   AF-A0A662BFU4-F1
#
_cell.length_a   1.000
_cell.length_b   1.000
_cell.length_c   1.000
_cell.angle_alpha   90.00
_cell.angle_beta   90.00
_cell.angle_gamma   90.00
#
_symmetry.space_group_name_H-M   'P 1'
#
loop_
_entity.id
_entity.type
_entity.pdbx_description
1 polymer ?
#
loop_
_entity_poly.entity_id
_entity_poly.type
_entity_poly.pdbx_seq_one_letter_code
_entity_poly.pdbx_strand_id
1 'polypeptide(L)'
;MLDVIAKLKKVIWRSLENDFTIAAFEPEKIGPEFIATGDLFKPAAGITYNLSGKWEEHSKYGEQFKINNYCVQAPCDPNSISIYLEKYVKGVGPVLADKLIKKYGKDTIRILKKAPERVSNENKRVSYELALKISEQLQEDDKRQNLLIKLEGLFSKVKGLPKQLAQNILNIYGLSAYENIKRNSYQLTEMSRVGFVSADKIAMACGIKSDDEQRIKAGVLYIIRQHMQESGDLWISPDVILEKMTELIGDKLNALAVRSILIKFVKDEVLVNHDNFVTLAQYADDEDIVCECVGRFLI
;
A
#
# COMPACT_ATOMS: atom_id res chain seq x y z
N MET A 1 17.12 -13.10 -6.24
CA MET A 1 15.65 -13.20 -6.10
C MET A 1 15.22 -14.25 -7.11
N LEU A 2 14.45 -15.24 -6.69
CA LEU A 2 14.03 -16.38 -7.51
C LEU A 2 12.57 -16.18 -7.89
N ASP A 3 12.24 -16.45 -9.15
CA ASP A 3 10.86 -16.47 -9.65
C ASP A 3 10.42 -17.92 -9.85
N VAL A 4 9.28 -18.29 -9.25
CA VAL A 4 8.73 -19.65 -9.25
C VAL A 4 7.25 -19.58 -9.59
N ILE A 5 6.86 -20.25 -10.68
CA ILE A 5 5.44 -20.43 -11.01
C ILE A 5 4.94 -21.67 -10.29
N ALA A 6 3.93 -21.52 -9.45
CA ALA A 6 3.39 -22.61 -8.64
C ALA A 6 1.89 -22.47 -8.37
N LYS A 7 1.20 -23.62 -8.32
CA LYS A 7 -0.22 -23.74 -7.99
C LYS A 7 -0.40 -23.84 -6.48
N LEU A 8 -1.23 -22.98 -5.91
CA LEU A 8 -1.57 -23.01 -4.50
C LEU A 8 -2.39 -24.28 -4.20
N LYS A 9 -1.87 -25.22 -3.41
CA LYS A 9 -2.58 -26.46 -3.02
C LYS A 9 -3.53 -26.20 -1.86
N LYS A 10 -3.02 -25.59 -0.79
CA LYS A 10 -3.80 -25.29 0.42
C LYS A 10 -3.21 -24.12 1.18
N VAL A 11 -4.09 -23.34 1.81
CA VAL A 11 -3.72 -22.37 2.84
C VAL A 11 -3.64 -23.14 4.15
N ILE A 12 -2.46 -23.16 4.76
CA ILE A 12 -2.20 -23.83 6.05
C ILE A 12 -2.66 -22.93 7.19
N TRP A 13 -2.30 -21.64 7.09
CA TRP A 13 -2.67 -20.64 8.07
C TRP A 13 -2.70 -19.27 7.42
N ARG A 14 -3.57 -18.40 7.91
CA ARG A 14 -3.64 -16.99 7.51
C ARG A 14 -3.96 -16.15 8.73
N SER A 15 -3.31 -15.01 8.83
CA SER A 15 -3.60 -14.03 9.86
C SER A 15 -4.96 -13.38 9.63
N LEU A 16 -5.65 -13.06 10.73
CA LEU A 16 -6.91 -12.31 10.69
C LEU A 16 -6.70 -10.80 10.66
N GLU A 17 -5.51 -10.34 11.05
CA GLU A 17 -5.17 -8.91 11.16
C GLU A 17 -4.39 -8.40 9.93
N ASN A 18 -3.70 -9.29 9.20
CA ASN A 18 -2.95 -8.93 8.00
C ASN A 18 -3.05 -10.02 6.91
N ASP A 19 -2.64 -9.71 5.68
CA ASP A 19 -2.69 -10.66 4.55
C ASP A 19 -1.61 -11.76 4.61
N PHE A 20 -0.88 -11.86 5.72
CA PHE A 20 0.15 -12.87 5.90
C PHE A 20 -0.44 -14.27 5.85
N THR A 21 0.11 -15.08 4.95
CA THR A 21 -0.38 -16.40 4.61
C THR A 21 0.77 -17.39 4.61
N ILE A 22 0.55 -18.55 5.23
CA ILE A 22 1.39 -19.75 5.12
C ILE A 22 0.63 -20.74 4.25
N ALA A 23 1.22 -21.13 3.13
CA ALA A 23 0.54 -21.94 2.14
C ALA A 23 1.46 -22.96 1.49
N ALA A 24 0.89 -24.10 1.10
CA ALA A 24 1.58 -25.12 0.33
C ALA A 24 1.36 -24.88 -1.17
N PHE A 25 2.44 -24.93 -1.94
CA PHE A 25 2.46 -24.71 -3.37
C PHE A 25 3.05 -25.93 -4.10
N GLU A 26 2.48 -26.23 -5.27
CA GLU A 26 2.93 -27.25 -6.20
C GLU A 26 3.56 -26.55 -7.40
N PRO A 27 4.87 -26.67 -7.65
CA PRO A 27 5.53 -25.99 -8.76
C PRO A 27 4.97 -26.47 -10.11
N GLU A 28 4.86 -25.56 -11.08
CA GLU A 28 4.40 -25.92 -12.43
C GLU A 28 5.44 -26.77 -13.18
N LYS A 29 6.73 -26.52 -12.92
CA LYS A 29 7.82 -27.40 -13.35
C LYS A 29 7.94 -28.59 -12.39
N ILE A 30 8.39 -29.74 -12.91
CA ILE A 30 8.61 -30.96 -12.12
C ILE A 30 9.51 -30.63 -10.91
N GLY A 31 8.96 -30.82 -9.71
CA GLY A 31 9.63 -30.55 -8.44
C GLY A 31 8.73 -30.90 -7.25
N PRO A 32 9.29 -31.00 -6.04
CA PRO A 32 8.52 -31.29 -4.83
C PRO A 32 7.60 -30.11 -4.46
N GLU A 33 6.49 -30.42 -3.79
CA GLU A 33 5.67 -29.41 -3.13
C GLU A 33 6.49 -28.65 -2.09
N PHE A 34 6.22 -27.36 -1.93
CA PHE A 34 6.94 -26.51 -0.99
C PHE A 34 6.02 -25.61 -0.20
N ILE A 35 6.48 -25.17 0.97
CA ILE A 35 5.78 -24.20 1.80
C ILE A 35 6.27 -22.81 1.47
N ALA A 36 5.34 -21.90 1.21
CA ALA A 36 5.65 -20.49 1.02
C ALA A 36 4.98 -19.62 2.09
N THR A 37 5.67 -18.56 2.48
CA THR A 37 5.22 -17.61 3.49
C THR A 37 5.31 -16.18 2.97
N GLY A 38 4.26 -15.40 3.18
CA GLY A 38 4.23 -13.99 2.79
C GLY A 38 2.82 -13.45 2.69
N ASP A 39 2.71 -12.18 2.33
CA ASP A 39 1.42 -11.52 2.19
C ASP A 39 0.78 -11.94 0.86
N LEU A 40 -0.38 -12.59 0.93
CA LEU A 40 -1.18 -12.97 -0.22
C LEU A 40 -2.58 -12.38 -0.03
N PHE A 41 -2.96 -11.47 -0.90
CA PHE A 41 -4.32 -10.93 -0.92
C PHE A 41 -5.27 -12.02 -1.40
N LYS A 42 -6.17 -12.46 -0.50
CA LYS A 42 -7.25 -13.40 -0.83
C LYS A 42 -6.73 -14.67 -1.56
N PRO A 43 -5.87 -15.50 -0.94
CA PRO A 43 -5.28 -16.68 -1.58
C PRO A 43 -6.27 -17.85 -1.67
N ALA A 44 -6.31 -18.54 -2.82
CA ALA A 44 -7.17 -19.72 -3.02
C ALA A 44 -6.41 -20.92 -3.55
N ALA A 45 -6.69 -22.06 -2.92
CA ALA A 45 -6.37 -23.37 -3.47
C ALA A 45 -6.82 -23.48 -4.93
N GLY A 46 -5.99 -24.08 -5.77
CA GLY A 46 -6.15 -24.17 -7.21
C GLY A 46 -5.48 -23.04 -7.99
N ILE A 47 -5.32 -21.84 -7.45
CA ILE A 47 -4.83 -20.74 -8.30
C ILE A 47 -3.31 -20.85 -8.54
N THR A 48 -2.88 -20.59 -9.77
CA THR A 48 -1.45 -20.51 -10.12
C THR A 48 -0.93 -19.09 -9.92
N TYR A 49 0.21 -19.00 -9.24
CA TYR A 49 0.88 -17.74 -8.91
C TYR A 49 2.30 -17.76 -9.50
N ASN A 50 2.73 -16.63 -10.05
CA ASN A 50 4.16 -16.37 -10.25
C ASN A 50 4.70 -15.71 -8.98
N LEU A 51 5.43 -16.46 -8.18
CA LEU A 51 5.99 -16.05 -6.90
C LEU A 51 7.44 -15.58 -7.09
N SER A 52 7.74 -14.37 -6.65
CA SER A 52 9.11 -13.85 -6.57
C SER A 52 9.57 -13.80 -5.11
N GLY A 53 10.76 -14.28 -4.82
CA GLY A 53 11.17 -14.47 -3.44
C GLY A 53 12.56 -15.07 -3.24
N LYS A 54 12.73 -15.70 -2.09
CA LYS A 54 13.94 -16.44 -1.72
C LYS A 54 13.60 -17.56 -0.75
N TRP A 55 14.38 -18.62 -0.78
CA TRP A 55 14.33 -19.66 0.24
C TRP A 55 14.93 -19.14 1.55
N GLU A 56 14.23 -19.35 2.66
CA GLU A 56 14.68 -19.10 4.01
C GLU A 56 14.45 -20.36 4.85
N GLU A 57 15.38 -20.66 5.75
CA GLU A 57 15.27 -21.79 6.66
C GLU A 57 14.63 -21.34 7.98
N HIS A 58 13.50 -21.93 8.33
CA HIS A 58 12.80 -21.65 9.58
C HIS A 58 13.21 -22.67 10.66
N SER A 59 13.67 -22.18 11.81
CA SER A 59 14.22 -23.00 12.91
C SER A 59 13.35 -24.19 13.36
N LYS A 60 12.03 -24.05 13.28
CA LYS A 60 11.05 -25.09 13.66
C LYS A 60 10.44 -25.89 12.49
N TYR A 61 10.45 -25.34 11.28
CA TYR A 61 9.63 -25.86 10.16
C TYR A 61 10.45 -26.17 8.90
N GLY A 62 11.76 -25.95 8.93
CA GLY A 62 12.66 -26.21 7.82
C GLY A 62 12.55 -25.16 6.71
N GLU A 63 12.92 -25.56 5.51
CA GLU A 63 13.02 -24.69 4.33
C GLU A 63 11.64 -24.18 3.87
N GLN A 64 11.51 -22.86 3.72
CA GLN A 64 10.30 -22.18 3.27
C GLN A 64 10.63 -21.13 2.20
N PHE A 65 9.78 -20.99 1.21
CA PHE A 65 9.89 -19.94 0.20
C PHE A 65 9.25 -18.66 0.71
N LYS A 66 10.05 -17.64 1.00
CA LYS A 66 9.54 -16.34 1.41
C LYS A 66 9.12 -15.53 0.19
N ILE A 67 7.83 -15.28 0.08
CA ILE A 67 7.23 -14.49 -0.98
C ILE A 67 7.55 -13.02 -0.70
N ASN A 68 8.23 -12.37 -1.65
CA ASN A 68 8.50 -10.94 -1.64
C ASN A 68 7.47 -10.19 -2.49
N ASN A 69 7.12 -10.74 -3.65
CA ASN A 69 6.06 -10.25 -4.50
C ASN A 69 5.44 -11.43 -5.26
N TYR A 70 4.20 -11.32 -5.71
CA TYR A 70 3.55 -12.31 -6.53
C TYR A 70 2.65 -11.67 -7.59
N CYS A 71 2.42 -12.40 -8.68
CA CYS A 71 1.36 -12.09 -9.63
C CYS A 71 0.46 -13.31 -9.77
N VAL A 72 -0.86 -13.11 -9.67
CA VAL A 72 -1.82 -14.16 -10.01
C VAL A 72 -1.74 -14.37 -11.51
N GLN A 73 -1.34 -15.57 -11.94
CA GLN A 73 -1.57 -15.94 -13.33
C GLN A 73 -3.05 -16.18 -13.51
N ALA A 74 -3.61 -15.68 -14.62
CA ALA A 74 -4.99 -15.98 -14.98
C ALA A 74 -5.20 -17.49 -14.86
N PRO A 75 -6.21 -17.95 -14.09
CA PRO A 75 -6.39 -19.38 -13.83
C PRO A 75 -6.51 -20.14 -15.15
N CYS A 76 -5.55 -21.02 -15.42
CA CYS A 76 -5.41 -21.69 -16.71
C CYS A 76 -6.14 -23.04 -16.80
N ASP A 77 -6.63 -23.56 -15.67
CA ASP A 77 -7.37 -24.81 -15.61
C ASP A 77 -8.80 -24.65 -15.04
N PRO A 78 -9.76 -25.44 -15.55
CA PRO A 78 -11.17 -25.38 -15.15
C PRO A 78 -11.41 -25.46 -13.63
N ASN A 79 -10.68 -26.32 -12.91
CA ASN A 79 -10.89 -26.50 -11.47
C ASN A 79 -10.52 -25.24 -10.70
N SER A 80 -9.41 -24.61 -11.08
CA SER A 80 -8.91 -23.38 -10.46
C SER A 80 -9.82 -22.19 -10.71
N ILE A 81 -10.44 -22.13 -11.90
CA ILE A 81 -11.49 -21.16 -12.21
C ILE A 81 -12.71 -21.38 -11.28
N SER A 82 -13.11 -22.64 -11.03
CA SER A 82 -14.28 -22.93 -10.17
C SER A 82 -14.06 -22.43 -8.76
N ILE A 83 -12.91 -22.81 -8.18
CA ILE A 83 -12.58 -22.45 -6.81
C ILE A 83 -12.46 -20.93 -6.67
N TYR A 84 -11.90 -20.25 -7.67
CA TYR A 84 -11.83 -18.78 -7.68
C TYR A 84 -13.23 -18.15 -7.71
N LEU A 85 -14.10 -18.60 -8.62
CA LEU A 85 -15.46 -18.07 -8.72
C LEU A 85 -16.24 -18.28 -7.42
N GLU A 86 -16.15 -19.46 -6.82
CA GLU A 86 -16.83 -19.81 -5.57
C GLU A 86 -16.40 -18.96 -4.38
N LYS A 87 -15.10 -18.65 -4.28
CA LYS A 87 -14.53 -17.98 -3.10
C LYS A 87 -14.51 -16.46 -3.21
N TYR A 88 -14.33 -15.92 -4.41
CA TYR A 88 -14.11 -14.49 -4.57
C TYR A 88 -15.24 -13.77 -5.25
N VAL A 89 -16.07 -14.44 -6.03
CA VAL A 89 -17.16 -13.78 -6.76
C VAL A 89 -18.45 -13.89 -5.99
N LYS A 90 -18.99 -12.73 -5.59
CA LYS A 90 -20.25 -12.69 -4.83
C LYS A 90 -21.40 -13.19 -5.71
N GLY A 91 -22.20 -14.10 -5.17
CA GLY A 91 -23.36 -14.66 -5.87
C GLY A 91 -23.04 -15.83 -6.81
N VAL A 92 -21.77 -16.27 -6.88
CA VAL A 92 -21.40 -17.50 -7.60
C VAL A 92 -21.10 -18.61 -6.61
N GLY A 93 -22.07 -19.50 -6.40
CA GLY A 93 -21.87 -20.73 -5.61
C GLY A 93 -21.32 -21.89 -6.46
N PRO A 94 -20.97 -23.03 -5.84
CA PRO A 94 -20.32 -24.17 -6.49
C PRO A 94 -21.11 -24.71 -7.69
N VAL A 95 -22.44 -24.84 -7.54
CA VAL A 95 -23.31 -25.32 -8.63
C VAL A 95 -23.31 -24.36 -9.82
N LEU A 96 -23.18 -23.06 -9.58
CA LEU A 96 -23.15 -22.07 -10.66
C LEU A 96 -21.76 -22.02 -11.31
N ALA A 97 -20.70 -22.06 -10.52
CA ALA A 97 -19.32 -22.12 -10.99
C ALA A 97 -19.12 -23.33 -11.94
N ASP A 98 -19.53 -24.52 -11.52
CA ASP A 98 -19.48 -25.74 -12.33
C ASP A 98 -20.21 -25.60 -13.67
N LYS A 99 -21.39 -24.97 -13.68
CA LYS A 99 -22.16 -24.76 -14.91
C LYS A 99 -21.48 -23.78 -15.86
N LEU A 100 -20.96 -22.68 -15.31
CA LEU A 100 -20.24 -21.68 -16.10
C LEU A 100 -19.00 -22.32 -16.73
N ILE A 101 -18.29 -23.15 -16.00
CA ILE A 101 -17.06 -23.82 -16.45
C ILE A 101 -17.36 -24.95 -17.44
N LYS A 102 -18.40 -25.76 -17.22
CA LYS A 102 -18.83 -26.76 -18.21
C LYS A 102 -19.18 -26.13 -19.56
N LYS A 103 -19.67 -24.90 -19.54
CA LYS A 103 -20.10 -24.19 -20.74
C LYS A 103 -18.99 -23.39 -21.43
N TYR A 104 -18.18 -22.68 -20.65
CA TYR A 104 -17.19 -21.73 -21.16
C TYR A 104 -15.74 -22.19 -20.96
N GLY A 105 -15.51 -23.26 -20.19
CA GLY A 105 -14.18 -23.81 -19.94
C GLY A 105 -13.20 -22.77 -19.40
N LYS A 106 -12.03 -22.69 -20.04
CA LYS A 106 -10.96 -21.75 -19.67
C LYS A 106 -11.32 -20.28 -19.93
N ASP A 107 -12.28 -20.02 -20.82
CA ASP A 107 -12.73 -18.67 -21.17
C ASP A 107 -13.74 -18.08 -20.17
N THR A 108 -14.16 -18.83 -19.16
CA THR A 108 -15.22 -18.44 -18.22
C THR A 108 -15.00 -17.04 -17.64
N ILE A 109 -13.80 -16.75 -17.10
CA ILE A 109 -13.49 -15.44 -16.51
C ILE A 109 -13.55 -14.33 -17.56
N ARG A 110 -13.02 -14.58 -18.77
CA ARG A 110 -13.02 -13.60 -19.86
C ARG A 110 -14.44 -13.26 -20.29
N ILE A 111 -15.31 -14.26 -20.42
CA ILE A 111 -16.70 -14.09 -20.83
C ILE A 111 -17.50 -13.38 -19.73
N LEU A 112 -17.33 -13.78 -18.46
CA LEU A 112 -17.96 -13.08 -17.32
C LEU A 112 -17.58 -11.61 -17.24
N LYS A 113 -16.34 -11.26 -17.62
CA LYS A 113 -15.85 -9.86 -17.62
C LYS A 113 -16.28 -9.03 -18.82
N LYS A 114 -16.45 -9.64 -20.00
CA LYS A 114 -16.61 -8.91 -21.28
C LYS A 114 -17.97 -9.03 -21.92
N ALA A 115 -18.76 -10.04 -21.55
CA ALA A 115 -20.04 -10.33 -22.18
C ALA A 115 -21.08 -10.81 -21.14
N PRO A 116 -21.40 -10.01 -20.10
CA PRO A 116 -22.41 -10.38 -19.10
C PRO A 116 -23.79 -10.67 -19.72
N GLU A 117 -24.17 -9.99 -20.79
CA GLU A 117 -25.40 -10.23 -21.56
C GLU A 117 -25.44 -11.64 -22.16
N ARG A 118 -24.29 -12.12 -22.65
CA ARG A 118 -24.17 -13.49 -23.15
C ARG A 118 -24.40 -14.47 -22.02
N VAL A 119 -23.80 -14.22 -20.85
CA VAL A 119 -23.91 -15.11 -19.68
C VAL A 119 -25.35 -15.26 -19.22
N SER A 120 -26.13 -14.17 -19.18
CA SER A 120 -27.54 -14.23 -18.77
C SER A 120 -28.44 -14.91 -19.81
N ASN A 121 -28.24 -14.62 -21.09
CA ASN A 121 -29.03 -15.22 -22.17
C ASN A 121 -28.80 -16.73 -22.26
N GLU A 122 -27.56 -17.15 -22.03
CA GLU A 122 -27.13 -18.52 -22.19
C GLU A 122 -27.30 -19.37 -20.93
N ASN A 123 -27.69 -18.78 -19.78
CA ASN A 123 -27.75 -19.47 -18.50
C ASN A 123 -28.95 -19.00 -17.64
N LYS A 124 -30.04 -19.80 -17.65
CA LYS A 124 -31.31 -19.47 -16.96
C LYS A 124 -31.21 -19.21 -15.45
N ARG A 125 -30.11 -19.56 -14.80
CA ARG A 125 -29.87 -19.32 -13.37
C ARG A 125 -29.14 -18.01 -13.07
N VAL A 126 -28.63 -17.33 -14.10
CA VAL A 126 -27.93 -16.05 -13.95
C VAL A 126 -28.83 -14.98 -14.54
N SER A 127 -29.41 -14.14 -13.69
CA SER A 127 -30.10 -12.95 -14.16
C SER A 127 -29.08 -11.98 -14.79
N TYR A 128 -29.55 -11.12 -15.68
CA TYR A 128 -28.71 -10.08 -16.27
C TYR A 128 -28.07 -9.18 -15.20
N GLU A 129 -28.82 -8.82 -14.16
CA GLU A 129 -28.30 -8.04 -13.03
C GLU A 129 -27.17 -8.76 -12.28
N LEU A 130 -27.29 -10.08 -12.06
CA LEU A 130 -26.23 -10.85 -11.43
C LEU A 130 -24.99 -10.93 -12.32
N ALA A 131 -25.17 -11.15 -13.63
CA ALA A 131 -24.07 -11.18 -14.58
C ALA A 131 -23.32 -9.84 -14.63
N LEU A 132 -24.03 -8.72 -14.62
CA LEU A 132 -23.44 -7.38 -14.55
C LEU A 132 -22.63 -7.18 -13.28
N LYS A 133 -23.19 -7.50 -12.10
CA LYS A 133 -22.48 -7.38 -10.82
C LYS A 133 -21.19 -8.22 -10.78
N ILE A 134 -21.24 -9.44 -11.33
CA ILE A 134 -20.05 -10.29 -11.45
C ILE A 134 -19.01 -9.65 -12.35
N SER A 135 -19.43 -9.13 -13.51
CA SER A 135 -18.55 -8.45 -14.45
C SER A 135 -17.88 -7.23 -13.82
N GLU A 136 -18.64 -6.36 -13.16
CA GLU A 136 -18.14 -5.17 -12.48
C GLU A 136 -17.12 -5.53 -11.40
N GLN A 137 -17.45 -6.51 -10.55
CA GLN A 137 -16.55 -6.97 -9.50
C GLN A 137 -15.22 -7.46 -10.08
N LEU A 138 -15.27 -8.33 -11.10
CA LEU A 138 -14.08 -8.90 -11.73
C LEU A 138 -13.22 -7.84 -12.43
N GLN A 139 -13.84 -6.82 -13.02
CA GLN A 139 -13.12 -5.69 -13.61
C GLN A 139 -12.48 -4.78 -12.54
N GLU A 140 -13.15 -4.59 -11.41
CA GLU A 140 -12.61 -3.83 -10.28
C GLU A 140 -11.42 -4.55 -9.65
N ASP A 141 -11.50 -5.87 -9.46
CA ASP A 141 -10.40 -6.69 -8.97
C ASP A 141 -9.17 -6.58 -9.87
N ASP A 142 -9.34 -6.62 -11.21
CA ASP A 142 -8.25 -6.41 -12.17
C ASP A 142 -7.63 -5.01 -12.03
N LYS A 143 -8.46 -3.97 -11.88
CA LYS A 143 -7.97 -2.59 -11.69
C LYS A 143 -7.17 -2.48 -10.40
N ARG A 144 -7.67 -3.04 -9.30
CA ARG A 144 -6.97 -3.05 -8.01
C ARG A 144 -5.63 -3.78 -8.10
N GLN A 145 -5.59 -4.95 -8.73
CA GLN A 145 -4.34 -5.71 -8.92
C GLN A 145 -3.32 -4.93 -9.76
N ASN A 146 -3.76 -4.33 -10.87
CA ASN A 146 -2.89 -3.51 -11.71
C ASN A 146 -2.33 -2.29 -10.96
N LEU A 147 -3.14 -1.66 -10.11
CA LEU A 147 -2.70 -0.54 -9.28
C LEU A 147 -1.70 -0.97 -8.20
N LEU A 148 -1.92 -2.14 -7.58
CA LEU A 148 -0.97 -2.71 -6.62
C LEU A 148 0.41 -2.90 -7.26
N ILE A 149 0.47 -3.53 -8.44
CA ILE A 149 1.72 -3.74 -9.18
C ILE A 149 2.41 -2.41 -9.50
N LYS A 150 1.64 -1.39 -9.91
CA LYS A 150 2.19 -0.04 -10.18
C LYS A 150 2.78 0.62 -8.94
N LEU A 151 2.10 0.51 -7.80
CA LEU A 151 2.56 1.07 -6.51
C LEU A 151 3.81 0.34 -6.01
N GLU A 152 3.82 -0.99 -6.06
CA GLU A 152 4.99 -1.80 -5.70
C GLU A 152 6.19 -1.49 -6.62
N GLY A 153 5.94 -1.35 -7.92
CA GLY A 153 6.96 -0.92 -8.88
C GLY A 153 7.54 0.46 -8.54
N LEU A 154 6.70 1.40 -8.10
CA LEU A 154 7.13 2.72 -7.65
C LEU A 154 7.99 2.65 -6.38
N PHE A 155 7.54 1.87 -5.39
CA PHE A 155 8.20 1.77 -4.08
C PHE A 155 9.45 0.90 -4.08
N SER A 156 9.55 -0.07 -4.99
CA SER A 156 10.73 -0.95 -5.12
C SER A 156 12.05 -0.19 -5.36
N LYS A 157 11.96 1.05 -5.88
CA LYS A 157 13.11 1.93 -6.12
C LYS A 157 13.71 2.50 -4.83
N VAL A 158 12.98 2.45 -3.72
CA VAL A 158 13.38 3.05 -2.44
C VAL A 158 13.57 1.96 -1.40
N LYS A 159 14.81 1.81 -0.93
CA LYS A 159 15.15 0.85 0.13
C LYS A 159 14.55 1.30 1.47
N GLY A 160 14.15 0.33 2.30
CA GLY A 160 13.69 0.56 3.67
C GLY A 160 12.19 0.84 3.82
N LEU A 161 11.42 0.82 2.72
CA LEU A 161 9.96 0.96 2.81
C LEU A 161 9.30 -0.30 3.39
N PRO A 162 8.17 -0.14 4.13
CA PRO A 162 7.37 -1.27 4.59
C PRO A 162 6.88 -2.11 3.40
N LYS A 163 6.98 -3.44 3.53
CA LYS A 163 6.53 -4.37 2.48
C LYS A 163 5.05 -4.22 2.14
N GLN A 164 4.22 -3.93 3.14
CA GLN A 164 2.76 -3.79 3.01
C GLN A 164 2.32 -2.37 2.61
N LEU A 165 3.25 -1.44 2.34
CA LEU A 165 2.92 -0.04 2.06
C LEU A 165 1.95 0.11 0.88
N ALA A 166 2.21 -0.60 -0.23
CA ALA A 166 1.34 -0.55 -1.42
C ALA A 166 -0.08 -1.04 -1.12
N GLN A 167 -0.20 -2.15 -0.38
CA GLN A 167 -1.49 -2.69 0.03
C GLN A 167 -2.23 -1.74 0.97
N ASN A 168 -1.53 -1.15 1.94
CA ASN A 168 -2.11 -0.20 2.89
C ASN A 168 -2.67 1.04 2.18
N ILE A 169 -1.91 1.62 1.25
CA ILE A 169 -2.34 2.78 0.47
C ILE A 169 -3.53 2.42 -0.41
N LEU A 170 -3.53 1.23 -1.05
CA LEU A 170 -4.63 0.75 -1.86
C LEU A 170 -5.90 0.50 -1.03
N ASN A 171 -5.76 0.12 0.25
CA ASN A 171 -6.89 -0.04 1.17
C ASN A 171 -7.47 1.30 1.60
N ILE A 172 -6.64 2.33 1.78
CA ILE A 172 -7.07 3.69 2.19
C ILE A 172 -7.70 4.46 1.03
N TYR A 173 -7.03 4.49 -0.13
CA TYR A 173 -7.42 5.36 -1.26
C TYR A 173 -8.11 4.62 -2.41
N GLY A 174 -8.21 3.29 -2.34
CA GLY A 174 -8.87 2.49 -3.38
C GLY A 174 -8.26 2.70 -4.77
N LEU A 175 -9.12 2.83 -5.79
CA LEU A 175 -8.69 2.97 -7.18
C LEU A 175 -7.94 4.29 -7.46
N SER A 176 -8.06 5.29 -6.59
CA SER A 176 -7.38 6.58 -6.71
C SER A 176 -5.98 6.59 -6.06
N ALA A 177 -5.56 5.47 -5.45
CA ALA A 177 -4.30 5.37 -4.72
C ALA A 177 -3.08 5.84 -5.53
N TYR A 178 -2.94 5.36 -6.76
CA TYR A 178 -1.78 5.69 -7.59
C TYR A 178 -1.72 7.18 -7.94
N GLU A 179 -2.84 7.76 -8.37
CA GLU A 179 -2.89 9.18 -8.75
C GLU A 179 -2.73 10.10 -7.53
N ASN A 180 -3.28 9.72 -6.37
CA ASN A 180 -3.10 10.48 -5.13
C ASN A 180 -1.62 10.54 -4.73
N ILE A 181 -0.93 9.39 -4.71
CA ILE A 181 0.51 9.35 -4.38
C ILE A 181 1.34 10.11 -5.42
N LYS A 182 1.00 10.03 -6.70
CA LYS A 182 1.69 10.78 -7.75
C LYS A 182 1.49 12.29 -7.61
N ARG A 183 0.31 12.73 -7.19
CA ARG A 183 -0.02 14.14 -6.98
C ARG A 183 0.61 14.72 -5.72
N ASN A 184 0.67 13.93 -4.65
CA ASN A 184 1.29 14.34 -3.38
C ASN A 184 1.92 13.14 -2.67
N SER A 185 3.18 12.85 -3.00
CA SER A 185 3.92 11.74 -2.39
C SER A 185 4.27 11.99 -0.92
N TYR A 186 4.19 13.23 -0.43
CA TYR A 186 4.48 13.53 0.98
C TYR A 186 3.38 13.06 1.93
N GLN A 187 2.19 12.71 1.45
CA GLN A 187 1.18 12.03 2.27
C GLN A 187 1.69 10.70 2.85
N LEU A 188 2.72 10.12 2.22
CA LEU A 188 3.38 8.93 2.73
C LEU A 188 4.02 9.14 4.10
N THR A 189 4.37 10.37 4.51
CA THR A 189 4.98 10.63 5.83
C THR A 189 4.06 10.34 7.00
N GLU A 190 2.75 10.32 6.76
CA GLU A 190 1.73 9.96 7.75
C GLU A 190 1.63 8.43 7.92
N MET A 191 2.25 7.65 7.03
CA MET A 191 2.28 6.19 7.12
C MET A 191 3.39 5.75 8.08
N SER A 192 3.06 4.75 8.91
CA SER A 192 4.02 4.18 9.85
C SER A 192 5.30 3.73 9.13
N ARG A 193 6.45 4.18 9.66
CA ARG A 193 7.80 3.85 9.17
C ARG A 193 8.12 4.38 7.76
N VAL A 194 7.40 5.40 7.28
CA VAL A 194 7.80 6.14 6.08
C VAL A 194 8.15 7.57 6.46
N GLY A 195 9.44 7.90 6.42
CA GLY A 195 9.94 9.24 6.70
C GLY A 195 10.00 10.14 5.47
N PHE A 196 10.26 11.43 5.69
CA PHE A 196 10.42 12.43 4.62
C PHE A 196 11.43 11.99 3.56
N VAL A 197 12.61 11.50 3.95
CA VAL A 197 13.66 11.07 3.00
C VAL A 197 13.16 10.01 2.01
N SER A 198 12.35 9.06 2.48
CA SER A 198 11.78 8.03 1.62
C SER A 198 10.67 8.58 0.73
N ALA A 199 9.80 9.43 1.29
CA ALA A 199 8.75 10.12 0.54
C ALA A 199 9.32 11.05 -0.54
N ASP A 200 10.40 11.77 -0.26
CA ASP A 200 11.09 12.69 -1.17
C ASP A 200 11.70 11.93 -2.37
N LYS A 201 12.30 10.75 -2.13
CA LYS A 201 12.76 9.89 -3.22
C LYS A 201 11.64 9.44 -4.15
N ILE A 202 10.47 9.13 -3.59
CA ILE A 202 9.28 8.77 -4.39
C ILE A 202 8.76 10.00 -5.13
N ALA A 203 8.67 11.16 -4.47
CA ALA A 203 8.24 12.43 -5.03
C ALA A 203 9.08 12.79 -6.27
N MET A 204 10.40 12.74 -6.14
CA MET A 204 11.33 12.99 -7.25
C MET A 204 11.16 11.96 -8.38
N ALA A 205 10.98 10.68 -8.04
CA ALA A 205 10.72 9.64 -9.05
C ALA A 205 9.37 9.81 -9.78
N CYS A 206 8.40 10.47 -9.14
CA CYS A 206 7.12 10.89 -9.73
C CYS A 206 7.22 12.19 -10.54
N GLY A 207 8.36 12.89 -10.52
CA GLY A 207 8.60 14.14 -11.25
C GLY A 207 8.20 15.41 -10.48
N ILE A 208 8.03 15.33 -9.15
CA ILE A 208 7.83 16.52 -8.31
C ILE A 208 9.10 17.36 -8.35
N LYS A 209 8.94 18.67 -8.60
CA LYS A 209 10.07 19.60 -8.73
C LYS A 209 10.71 19.88 -7.38
N SER A 210 11.97 20.31 -7.41
CA SER A 210 12.74 20.62 -6.20
C SER A 210 12.17 21.80 -5.41
N ASP A 211 11.51 22.74 -6.10
CA ASP A 211 10.91 23.98 -5.57
C ASP A 211 9.40 23.85 -5.34
N ASP A 212 8.85 22.64 -5.41
CA ASP A 212 7.42 22.41 -5.21
C ASP A 212 6.99 22.78 -3.79
N GLU A 213 5.86 23.50 -3.66
CA GLU A 213 5.34 23.96 -2.36
C GLU A 213 5.09 22.79 -1.41
N GLN A 214 4.66 21.63 -1.91
CA GLN A 214 4.39 20.44 -1.08
C GLN A 214 5.68 19.86 -0.50
N ARG A 215 6.77 19.88 -1.27
CA ARG A 215 8.10 19.46 -0.82
C ARG A 215 8.60 20.34 0.31
N ILE A 216 8.48 21.65 0.15
CA ILE A 216 8.92 22.61 1.16
C ILE A 216 8.07 22.46 2.43
N LYS A 217 6.74 22.35 2.30
CA LYS A 217 5.83 22.10 3.43
C LYS A 217 6.21 20.86 4.23
N ALA A 218 6.38 19.73 3.55
CA ALA A 218 6.76 18.48 4.21
C ALA A 218 8.17 18.54 4.82
N GLY A 219 9.10 19.23 4.15
CA GLY A 219 10.46 19.45 4.66
C GLY A 219 10.48 20.26 5.95
N VAL A 220 9.72 21.37 6.02
CA VAL A 220 9.63 22.20 7.22
C VAL A 220 9.14 21.38 8.42
N LEU A 221 8.04 20.64 8.25
CA LEU A 221 7.51 19.79 9.32
C LEU A 221 8.51 18.69 9.73
N TYR A 222 9.23 18.13 8.76
CA TYR A 222 10.28 17.15 9.03
C TYR A 222 11.42 17.76 9.84
N ILE A 223 11.93 18.94 9.48
CA ILE A 223 13.02 19.61 10.21
C ILE A 223 12.62 19.93 11.65
N ILE A 224 11.40 20.43 11.88
CA ILE A 224 10.90 20.72 13.23
C ILE A 224 10.86 19.42 14.06
N ARG A 225 10.26 18.35 13.52
CA ARG A 225 10.19 17.04 14.20
C ARG A 225 11.56 16.44 14.47
N GLN A 226 12.50 16.56 13.53
CA GLN A 226 13.88 16.08 13.71
C GLN A 226 14.61 16.88 14.79
N HIS A 227 14.47 18.21 14.81
CA HIS A 227 15.10 19.05 15.83
C HIS A 227 14.63 18.68 17.23
N MET A 228 13.32 18.53 17.43
CA MET A 228 12.75 18.07 18.70
C MET A 228 13.31 16.71 19.14
N GLN A 229 13.56 15.79 18.20
CA GLN A 229 14.13 14.48 18.50
C GLN A 229 15.63 14.52 18.80
N GLU A 230 16.38 15.44 18.18
CA GLU A 230 17.84 15.54 18.29
C GLU A 230 18.29 16.38 19.50
N SER A 231 17.72 17.57 19.69
CA SER A 231 18.10 18.48 20.77
C SER A 231 17.23 18.34 22.01
N GLY A 232 16.00 17.83 21.87
CA GLY A 232 14.99 17.84 22.92
C GLY A 232 14.28 19.18 23.08
N ASP A 233 14.62 20.19 22.27
CA ASP A 233 13.99 21.51 22.31
C ASP A 233 12.62 21.47 21.63
N LEU A 234 11.63 22.03 22.30
CA LEU A 234 10.27 22.13 21.75
C LEU A 234 10.15 23.24 20.70
N TRP A 235 10.94 24.29 20.83
CA TRP A 235 10.84 25.52 20.06
C TRP A 235 12.06 25.68 19.16
N ILE A 236 11.85 26.06 17.89
CA ILE A 236 12.92 26.25 16.92
C ILE A 236 12.82 27.61 16.23
N SER A 237 13.95 28.28 16.00
CA SER A 237 13.94 29.57 15.32
C SER A 237 13.75 29.39 13.79
N PRO A 238 13.04 30.31 13.12
CA PRO A 238 12.88 30.30 11.66
C PRO A 238 14.20 30.29 10.88
N ASP A 239 15.25 30.91 11.41
CA ASP A 239 16.57 30.96 10.77
C ASP A 239 17.27 29.60 10.78
N VAL A 240 17.16 28.84 11.88
CA VAL A 240 17.67 27.47 11.95
C VAL A 240 16.89 26.54 11.01
N ILE A 241 15.56 26.74 10.89
CA ILE A 241 14.75 25.99 9.90
C ILE A 241 15.26 26.26 8.48
N LEU A 242 15.55 27.52 8.14
CA LEU A 242 16.05 27.90 6.82
C LEU A 242 17.41 27.27 6.51
N GLU A 243 18.33 27.28 7.47
CA GLU A 243 19.65 26.64 7.36
C GLU A 243 19.51 25.13 7.10
N LYS A 244 18.81 24.42 7.99
CA LYS A 244 18.59 22.96 7.85
C LYS A 244 17.82 22.59 6.58
N MET A 245 16.86 23.43 6.14
CA MET A 245 16.14 23.21 4.88
C MET A 245 17.04 23.38 3.66
N THR A 246 17.99 24.31 3.72
CA THR A 246 18.97 24.51 2.65
C THR A 246 19.91 23.32 2.54
N GLU A 247 20.33 22.74 3.66
CA GLU A 247 21.11 21.49 3.68
C GLU A 247 20.32 20.29 3.12
N LEU A 248 19.02 20.21 3.44
CA LEU A 248 18.16 19.09 3.03
C LEU A 248 17.78 19.14 1.54
N ILE A 249 17.42 20.32 1.02
CA ILE A 249 16.92 20.50 -0.35
C ILE A 249 18.03 20.92 -1.34
N GLY A 250 19.07 21.60 -0.84
CA GLY A 250 20.19 22.15 -1.60
C GLY A 250 20.01 23.62 -2.00
N ASP A 251 21.06 24.20 -2.59
CA ASP A 251 21.23 25.64 -2.89
C ASP A 251 20.16 26.28 -3.81
N LYS A 252 19.28 25.48 -4.40
CA LYS A 252 18.16 25.97 -5.23
C LYS A 252 16.93 26.36 -4.42
N LEU A 253 16.95 26.20 -3.10
CA LEU A 253 15.83 26.53 -2.24
C LEU A 253 15.61 28.05 -2.18
N ASN A 254 14.38 28.47 -2.44
CA ASN A 254 14.00 29.87 -2.25
C ASN A 254 13.64 30.12 -0.78
N ALA A 255 14.48 30.87 -0.07
CA ALA A 255 14.25 31.24 1.34
C ALA A 255 12.92 31.98 1.55
N LEU A 256 12.46 32.78 0.57
CA LEU A 256 11.16 33.47 0.64
C LEU A 256 10.00 32.48 0.59
N ALA A 257 10.14 31.38 -0.16
CA ALA A 257 9.11 30.34 -0.22
C ALA A 257 8.96 29.65 1.14
N VAL A 258 10.06 29.31 1.81
CA VAL A 258 10.03 28.73 3.16
C VAL A 258 9.38 29.68 4.17
N ARG A 259 9.77 30.97 4.18
CA ARG A 259 9.15 31.98 5.05
C ARG A 259 7.65 32.12 4.80
N SER A 260 7.24 32.11 3.53
CA SER A 260 5.82 32.16 3.18
C SER A 260 5.03 30.94 3.69
N ILE A 261 5.67 29.77 3.71
CA ILE A 261 5.07 28.54 4.23
C ILE A 261 4.96 28.56 5.74
N LEU A 262 5.98 29.07 6.45
CA LEU A 262 5.90 29.25 7.91
C LEU A 262 4.73 30.16 8.29
N ILE A 263 4.57 31.30 7.60
CA ILE A 263 3.45 32.22 7.83
C ILE A 263 2.11 31.53 7.54
N LYS A 264 2.01 30.78 6.44
CA LYS A 264 0.80 29.99 6.12
C LYS A 264 0.49 28.96 7.21
N PHE A 265 1.49 28.21 7.68
CA PHE A 265 1.28 27.21 8.72
C PHE A 265 0.89 27.79 10.07
N VAL A 266 1.39 28.98 10.42
CA VAL A 266 0.92 29.70 11.62
C VAL A 266 -0.54 30.14 11.44
N LYS A 267 -0.90 30.64 10.26
CA LYS A 267 -2.28 31.03 9.94
C LYS A 267 -3.25 29.85 9.92
N ASP A 268 -2.78 28.69 9.45
CA ASP A 268 -3.56 27.45 9.37
C ASP A 268 -3.54 26.66 10.69
N GLU A 269 -3.01 27.24 11.78
CA GLU A 269 -2.92 26.64 13.13
C GLU A 269 -2.15 25.31 13.18
N VAL A 270 -1.31 25.05 12.18
CA VAL A 270 -0.40 23.89 12.16
C VAL A 270 0.82 24.15 13.04
N LEU A 271 1.30 25.40 13.04
CA LEU A 271 2.42 25.87 13.85
C LEU A 271 1.96 26.98 14.79
N VAL A 272 2.56 27.04 15.97
CA VAL A 272 2.41 28.14 16.91
C VAL A 272 3.70 28.95 16.90
N ASN A 273 3.58 30.28 16.93
CA ASN A 273 4.71 31.20 17.02
C ASN A 273 4.69 31.90 18.38
N HIS A 274 5.78 31.79 19.13
CA HIS A 274 5.99 32.47 20.41
C HIS A 274 7.40 33.09 20.41
N ASP A 275 7.50 34.39 20.65
CA ASP A 275 8.78 35.13 20.75
C ASP A 275 9.80 34.84 19.62
N ASN A 276 9.31 34.76 18.37
CA ASN A 276 10.11 34.48 17.18
C ASN A 276 10.66 33.04 17.10
N PHE A 277 10.09 32.11 17.87
CA PHE A 277 10.27 30.67 17.73
C PHE A 277 8.98 30.02 17.27
N VAL A 278 9.09 28.89 16.57
CA VAL A 278 7.94 28.13 16.10
C VAL A 278 7.97 26.70 16.62
N THR A 279 6.80 26.12 16.85
CA THR A 279 6.61 24.71 17.20
C THR A 279 5.34 24.16 16.57
N LEU A 280 5.13 22.84 16.63
CA LEU A 280 3.88 22.21 16.19
C LEU A 280 2.80 22.47 17.24
N ALA A 281 1.59 22.85 16.79
CA ALA A 281 0.50 23.23 17.69
C ALA A 281 0.21 22.18 18.77
N GLN A 282 0.18 20.89 18.40
CA GLN A 282 -0.04 19.78 19.34
C GLN A 282 0.92 19.78 20.55
N TYR A 283 2.16 20.27 20.37
CA TYR A 283 3.15 20.26 21.44
C TYR A 283 3.13 21.54 22.28
N ALA A 284 2.72 22.67 21.70
CA ALA A 284 2.48 23.89 22.46
C ALA A 284 1.34 23.66 23.49
N ASP A 285 0.26 23.00 23.06
CA ASP A 285 -0.85 22.65 23.94
C ASP A 285 -0.38 21.73 25.10
N ASP A 286 0.50 20.77 24.81
CA ASP A 286 1.07 19.88 25.83
C ASP A 286 1.93 20.67 26.86
N GLU A 287 2.71 21.67 26.41
CA GLU A 287 3.52 22.51 27.30
C GLU A 287 2.65 23.35 28.25
N ASP A 288 1.57 23.95 27.74
CA ASP A 288 0.62 24.72 28.55
C ASP A 288 -0.06 23.82 29.62
N ILE A 289 -0.46 22.61 29.25
CA ILE A 289 -1.04 21.63 30.17
C ILE A 289 -0.04 21.24 31.27
N VAL A 290 1.22 20.98 30.91
CA VAL A 290 2.28 20.67 31.88
C VAL A 290 2.50 21.85 32.82
N CYS A 291 2.56 23.08 32.29
CA CYS A 291 2.71 24.30 33.07
C CYS A 291 1.56 24.48 34.07
N GLU A 292 0.31 24.27 33.65
CA GLU A 292 -0.84 24.30 34.56
C GLU A 292 -0.75 23.23 35.66
N CYS A 293 -0.38 22.00 35.29
CA CYS A 293 -0.28 20.90 36.25
C CYS A 293 0.80 21.17 37.30
N VAL A 294 1.98 21.60 36.88
CA VAL A 294 3.08 21.97 37.79
C VAL A 294 2.67 23.15 38.67
N GLY A 295 2.01 24.17 38.10
CA GLY A 295 1.50 25.31 38.87
C GLY A 295 0.52 24.91 39.98
N ARG A 296 -0.35 23.92 39.73
CA ARG A 296 -1.26 23.38 40.75
C ARG A 296 -0.55 22.57 41.84
N PHE A 297 0.59 21.95 41.55
CA PHE A 297 1.38 21.21 42.54
C PHE A 297 2.27 22.10 43.42
N LEU A 298 2.56 23.32 42.97
CA LEU A 298 3.41 24.28 43.68
C LEU A 298 2.63 25.23 44.61
N ILE A 299 1.31 25.08 44.69
CA ILE A 299 0.39 25.79 45.62
C ILE A 299 -0.05 24.82 46.72
#